data_AF-A0A1A9VPX4-F1
#
_entry.id   AF-A0A1A9VPX4-F1
#
_cell.length_a   1.000
_cell.length_b   1.000
_cell.length_c   1.000
_cell.angle_alpha   90.00
_cell.angle_beta   90.00
_cell.angle_gamma   90.00
#
_symmetry.space_group_name_H-M   'P 1'
#
loop_
_entity.id
_entity.type
_entity.pdbx_description
1 polymer ?
#
loop_
_entity_poly.entity_id
_entity_poly.type
_entity_poly.pdbx_seq_one_letter_code
_entity_poly.pdbx_strand_id
1 'polypeptide(L)'
;MSCIYAKANSNNDIMCLSTIPITNETKEQTAASTIVAATTTTTTTTPPTCSSSQCVLNRSSSSLPATQRLQTDCNGNNNEVNQNSIKKRKQQNILNGEEQQQQQQQQQQQQQHVQTKCLDDNLGYKEENAVYKELIKAKELLMPANITEETLDREEHQPKIRWLDLMAQLFLHVGGLYGFYLLFSAKLLTFLWVIVIIWVSGIGITAGAHRLWSHKSYNASLTLRILLMFLFTIAGQRDAYTWALDHRIHHKFSETDADPHNAKRGFFFAHVGWLFLTPHPNVVEKRKIIDMSDLERDPVVMFQRRWFIPLFAICSIGLPALIPWLQWDESLWRSFWINFNMRFCCTLNVAFFVNSVAHMWGRKPYDKNISPVESPMVSFLALGEGWHNYHHVFPWDYKTGEFGNYKLNVTTAFIDICAKFGLANGRKLVSCDMIKRRALKCGDGSRFLTDEFAHKNQVWGYGDKDLLPEDLQELNKMTK
;
A
#
# COMPACT_ATOMS: atom_id res chain seq x y z
N MET A 1 10.06 -30.11 2.47
CA MET A 1 9.08 -29.71 1.43
C MET A 1 9.23 -28.21 1.21
N SER A 2 10.06 -27.81 0.24
CA SER A 2 10.39 -26.41 -0.04
C SER A 2 9.97 -26.08 -1.48
N CYS A 3 9.13 -25.06 -1.68
CA CYS A 3 8.62 -24.70 -3.00
C CYS A 3 9.46 -23.57 -3.65
N ILE A 4 10.15 -23.94 -4.73
CA ILE A 4 10.18 -23.33 -6.08
C ILE A 4 10.48 -21.82 -6.22
N TYR A 5 11.65 -21.52 -6.81
CA TYR A 5 11.82 -20.86 -8.11
C TYR A 5 13.31 -20.97 -8.50
N ALA A 6 13.68 -22.01 -9.26
CA ALA A 6 14.94 -22.05 -9.99
C ALA A 6 14.60 -22.02 -11.47
N LYS A 7 15.02 -20.96 -12.17
CA LYS A 7 14.94 -20.85 -13.61
C LYS A 7 15.88 -21.90 -14.20
N ALA A 8 15.33 -22.80 -15.03
CA ALA A 8 16.11 -23.76 -15.79
C ALA A 8 17.04 -23.01 -16.75
N ASN A 9 18.35 -23.21 -16.59
CA ASN A 9 19.32 -22.99 -17.66
C ASN A 9 19.80 -24.38 -18.09
N SER A 10 19.55 -24.70 -19.36
CA SER A 10 20.15 -25.83 -20.05
C SER A 10 21.66 -25.62 -20.14
N ASN A 11 22.43 -26.52 -19.55
CA ASN A 11 23.60 -27.13 -20.18
C ASN A 11 24.03 -28.30 -19.30
N ASN A 12 23.94 -29.49 -19.88
CA ASN A 12 24.54 -30.70 -19.36
C ASN A 12 26.05 -30.49 -19.22
N ASP A 13 26.61 -30.87 -18.08
CA ASP A 13 27.81 -31.72 -18.07
C ASP A 13 27.91 -32.47 -16.75
N ILE A 14 28.21 -33.75 -16.90
CA ILE A 14 28.26 -34.81 -15.89
C ILE A 14 29.61 -34.77 -15.20
N MET A 15 29.66 -34.88 -13.86
CA MET A 15 30.72 -35.65 -13.18
C MET A 15 30.32 -36.03 -11.75
N CYS A 16 30.35 -37.34 -11.49
CA CYS A 16 30.24 -37.98 -10.18
C CYS A 16 31.51 -37.78 -9.34
N LEU A 17 31.39 -37.80 -7.99
CA LEU A 17 32.19 -38.68 -7.09
C LEU A 17 31.85 -38.50 -5.59
N SER A 18 31.44 -39.64 -5.00
CA SER A 18 31.70 -40.23 -3.67
C SER A 18 31.93 -39.40 -2.37
N THR A 19 30.97 -39.53 -1.43
CA THR A 19 31.02 -40.12 -0.06
C THR A 19 32.25 -40.12 0.89
N ILE A 20 31.94 -39.81 2.20
CA ILE A 20 32.39 -40.40 3.52
C ILE A 20 33.63 -39.76 4.24
N PRO A 21 33.74 -39.66 5.61
CA PRO A 21 32.76 -39.48 6.72
C PRO A 21 33.22 -38.60 7.96
N ILE A 22 32.26 -38.33 8.85
CA ILE A 22 32.22 -38.29 10.36
C ILE A 22 33.51 -38.10 11.19
N THR A 23 33.49 -37.17 12.17
CA THR A 23 33.81 -37.43 13.60
C THR A 23 33.15 -36.42 14.56
N ASN A 24 32.71 -36.95 15.71
CA ASN A 24 32.15 -36.29 16.89
C ASN A 24 33.25 -35.62 17.73
N GLU A 25 32.89 -34.60 18.52
CA GLU A 25 33.32 -34.54 19.93
C GLU A 25 32.45 -33.59 20.79
N THR A 26 32.14 -34.09 21.96
CA THR A 26 31.34 -33.54 23.07
C THR A 26 32.22 -32.71 24.02
N LYS A 27 31.63 -31.72 24.71
CA LYS A 27 31.92 -31.44 26.13
C LYS A 27 30.91 -30.49 26.77
N GLU A 28 30.30 -30.97 27.84
CA GLU A 28 29.53 -30.25 28.84
C GLU A 28 30.44 -29.31 29.67
N GLN A 29 29.87 -28.21 30.19
CA GLN A 29 30.07 -27.84 31.59
C GLN A 29 28.99 -26.87 32.09
N THR A 30 28.39 -27.28 33.19
CA THR A 30 27.40 -26.64 34.05
C THR A 30 28.04 -25.63 35.01
N ALA A 31 27.32 -24.56 35.35
CA ALA A 31 27.41 -23.92 36.67
C ALA A 31 26.14 -23.11 36.96
N ALA A 32 25.44 -23.48 38.03
CA ALA A 32 24.32 -22.79 38.63
C ALA A 32 24.79 -21.86 39.75
N SER A 33 24.06 -20.78 40.03
CA SER A 33 23.93 -20.20 41.37
C SER A 33 22.67 -19.34 41.47
N THR A 34 22.01 -19.47 42.61
CA THR A 34 20.66 -18.99 42.97
C THR A 34 20.76 -17.99 44.13
N ILE A 35 19.62 -17.35 44.45
CA ILE A 35 19.19 -16.68 45.71
C ILE A 35 19.73 -15.22 45.81
N VAL A 36 18.97 -14.16 46.15
CA VAL A 36 17.90 -13.95 47.15
C VAL A 36 16.98 -12.76 46.79
N ALA A 37 15.73 -12.85 47.23
CA ALA A 37 14.64 -11.87 47.15
C ALA A 37 14.74 -10.71 48.16
N ALA A 38 14.04 -9.60 47.88
CA ALA A 38 13.51 -8.72 48.92
C ALA A 38 12.21 -8.04 48.46
N THR A 39 11.25 -8.05 49.38
CA THR A 39 9.85 -7.62 49.31
C THR A 39 9.70 -6.32 50.09
N THR A 40 8.92 -5.33 49.62
CA THR A 40 8.10 -4.39 50.45
C THR A 40 7.26 -3.47 49.53
N THR A 41 5.93 -3.68 49.47
CA THR A 41 4.81 -2.89 50.06
C THR A 41 4.36 -1.62 49.33
N THR A 42 3.17 -1.74 48.73
CA THR A 42 1.99 -0.85 48.82
C THR A 42 2.17 0.65 49.05
N THR A 43 1.60 1.45 48.14
CA THR A 43 0.62 2.48 48.52
C THR A 43 -0.28 2.87 47.34
N THR A 44 -1.57 2.68 47.56
CA THR A 44 -2.73 3.21 46.83
C THR A 44 -2.80 4.73 46.90
N THR A 45 -3.12 5.39 45.79
CA THR A 45 -3.97 6.60 45.76
C THR A 45 -4.47 6.86 44.33
N THR A 46 -5.78 6.86 44.16
CA THR A 46 -6.53 7.49 43.05
C THR A 46 -7.46 8.55 43.66
N PRO A 47 -8.20 9.34 42.88
CA PRO A 47 -7.81 10.59 42.22
C PRO A 47 -8.64 11.79 42.77
N PRO A 48 -8.46 13.03 42.29
CA PRO A 48 -9.52 14.02 42.34
C PRO A 48 -10.26 14.10 41.00
N THR A 49 -11.58 13.96 41.14
CA THR A 49 -12.63 14.30 40.21
C THR A 49 -12.68 15.81 39.95
N CYS A 50 -13.07 16.20 38.73
CA CYS A 50 -13.66 17.51 38.46
C CYS A 50 -14.96 17.34 37.66
N SER A 51 -16.01 17.89 38.25
CA SER A 51 -17.40 18.08 37.81
C SER A 51 -17.53 18.66 36.40
N SER A 52 -18.28 18.01 35.51
CA SER A 52 -19.70 18.26 35.19
C SER A 52 -20.03 19.67 34.66
N SER A 53 -20.41 19.73 33.39
CA SER A 53 -21.45 20.64 32.89
C SER A 53 -22.24 19.89 31.83
N GLN A 54 -23.44 19.47 32.24
CA GLN A 54 -24.52 19.06 31.35
C GLN A 54 -25.02 20.30 30.59
N CYS A 55 -25.37 20.14 29.31
CA CYS A 55 -26.46 20.93 28.76
C CYS A 55 -27.34 19.99 27.92
N VAL A 56 -28.61 19.99 28.32
CA VAL A 56 -29.71 19.17 27.85
C VAL A 56 -30.35 19.77 26.59
N LEU A 57 -30.79 18.87 25.71
CA LEU A 57 -31.87 18.93 24.72
C LEU A 57 -32.55 20.28 24.42
N ASN A 58 -32.71 20.57 23.13
CA ASN A 58 -34.06 20.87 22.63
C ASN A 58 -34.25 20.51 21.15
N ARG A 59 -35.22 19.63 20.88
CA ARG A 59 -35.86 19.43 19.58
C ARG A 59 -36.86 20.55 19.38
N SER A 60 -36.94 21.12 18.17
CA SER A 60 -38.23 21.60 17.66
C SER A 60 -38.25 21.54 16.13
N SER A 61 -39.24 20.79 15.65
CA SER A 61 -39.75 20.70 14.30
C SER A 61 -40.55 21.96 13.95
N SER A 62 -40.39 22.50 12.75
CA SER A 62 -41.50 23.17 12.06
C SER A 62 -41.31 23.16 10.54
N SER A 63 -42.31 22.61 9.89
CA SER A 63 -42.58 22.51 8.46
C SER A 63 -43.40 23.71 7.96
N LEU A 64 -43.48 23.85 6.61
CA LEU A 64 -44.50 24.49 5.75
C LEU A 64 -43.96 25.65 4.87
N PRO A 65 -44.64 26.04 3.76
CA PRO A 65 -45.27 25.23 2.71
C PRO A 65 -45.07 25.76 1.27
N ALA A 66 -45.58 25.00 0.29
CA ALA A 66 -45.67 25.30 -1.13
C ALA A 66 -46.75 26.35 -1.49
N THR A 67 -46.53 27.11 -2.56
CA THR A 67 -47.46 28.13 -3.08
C THR A 67 -48.12 27.68 -4.38
N GLN A 68 -49.45 27.63 -4.37
CA GLN A 68 -50.37 27.39 -5.49
C GLN A 68 -50.48 28.61 -6.42
N ARG A 69 -50.73 28.34 -7.70
CA ARG A 69 -50.84 29.28 -8.82
C ARG A 69 -52.33 29.56 -9.10
N LEU A 70 -52.71 30.84 -9.18
CA LEU A 70 -54.07 31.32 -9.49
C LEU A 70 -54.34 31.30 -11.01
N GLN A 71 -55.52 30.80 -11.37
CA GLN A 71 -56.19 30.96 -12.67
C GLN A 71 -57.16 32.15 -12.61
N THR A 72 -57.27 32.91 -13.70
CA THR A 72 -58.42 33.78 -13.98
C THR A 72 -58.78 33.65 -15.46
N ASP A 73 -60.03 33.26 -15.70
CA ASP A 73 -60.73 33.28 -16.99
C ASP A 73 -61.10 34.70 -17.40
N CYS A 74 -61.18 34.95 -18.72
CA CYS A 74 -62.23 35.78 -19.34
C CYS A 74 -62.36 35.47 -20.83
N ASN A 75 -63.61 35.35 -21.26
CA ASN A 75 -64.13 34.97 -22.58
C ASN A 75 -64.43 36.24 -23.42
N GLY A 76 -64.34 36.19 -24.75
CA GLY A 76 -64.84 37.28 -25.62
C GLY A 76 -64.39 37.22 -27.08
N ASN A 77 -65.34 37.06 -27.99
CA ASN A 77 -65.21 36.64 -29.40
C ASN A 77 -64.90 37.77 -30.42
N ASN A 78 -64.49 37.34 -31.62
CA ASN A 78 -64.57 37.97 -32.97
C ASN A 78 -63.43 38.89 -33.47
N ASN A 79 -62.63 38.38 -34.43
CA ASN A 79 -62.70 38.75 -35.86
C ASN A 79 -61.48 38.20 -36.65
N GLU A 80 -61.80 37.41 -37.69
CA GLU A 80 -60.87 36.94 -38.72
C GLU A 80 -60.38 38.09 -39.61
N VAL A 81 -59.11 38.50 -39.48
CA VAL A 81 -58.37 39.11 -40.60
C VAL A 81 -56.88 38.75 -40.45
N ASN A 82 -56.29 38.16 -41.51
CA ASN A 82 -54.85 38.12 -41.84
C ASN A 82 -53.94 37.00 -41.27
N GLN A 83 -54.26 35.72 -41.53
CA GLN A 83 -53.34 34.59 -41.22
C GLN A 83 -52.19 34.38 -42.24
N ASN A 84 -52.22 35.00 -43.42
CA ASN A 84 -51.20 34.78 -44.46
C ASN A 84 -49.93 35.65 -44.31
N SER A 85 -50.01 36.78 -43.60
CA SER A 85 -48.85 37.64 -43.32
C SER A 85 -48.04 37.18 -42.10
N ILE A 86 -48.67 36.46 -41.16
CA ILE A 86 -48.03 35.92 -39.95
C ILE A 86 -47.23 34.64 -40.25
N LYS A 87 -47.68 33.80 -41.19
CA LYS A 87 -46.93 32.58 -41.58
C LYS A 87 -45.62 32.86 -42.31
N LYS A 88 -45.57 33.88 -43.19
CA LYS A 88 -44.32 34.29 -43.86
C LYS A 88 -43.29 34.91 -42.91
N ARG A 89 -43.72 35.70 -41.91
CA ARG A 89 -42.82 36.25 -40.88
C ARG A 89 -42.30 35.20 -39.91
N LYS A 90 -43.09 34.17 -39.57
CA LYS A 90 -42.63 33.07 -38.70
C LYS A 90 -41.56 32.19 -39.37
N GLN A 91 -41.70 31.89 -40.66
CA GLN A 91 -40.75 31.01 -41.35
C GLN A 91 -39.40 31.70 -41.61
N GLN A 92 -39.40 33.02 -41.85
CA GLN A 92 -38.19 33.82 -42.04
C GLN A 92 -37.44 34.10 -40.71
N ASN A 93 -38.16 34.18 -39.59
CA ASN A 93 -37.53 34.28 -38.26
C ASN A 93 -36.95 32.96 -37.74
N ILE A 94 -37.42 31.80 -38.21
CA ILE A 94 -36.87 30.49 -37.84
C ILE A 94 -35.54 30.23 -38.60
N LEU A 95 -35.51 30.52 -39.91
CA LEU A 95 -34.29 30.41 -40.73
C LEU A 95 -33.16 31.34 -40.23
N ASN A 96 -33.48 32.58 -39.86
CA ASN A 96 -32.48 33.52 -39.32
C ASN A 96 -32.00 33.15 -37.89
N GLY A 97 -32.80 32.39 -37.13
CA GLY A 97 -32.43 31.93 -35.79
C GLY A 97 -31.46 30.74 -35.79
N GLU A 98 -31.60 29.85 -36.78
CA GLU A 98 -30.72 28.69 -36.96
C GLU A 98 -29.33 29.10 -37.46
N GLU A 99 -29.23 30.10 -38.35
CA GLU A 99 -27.95 30.68 -38.78
C GLU A 99 -27.22 31.41 -37.65
N GLN A 100 -27.94 32.10 -36.76
CA GLN A 100 -27.35 32.77 -35.59
C GLN A 100 -26.85 31.78 -34.54
N GLN A 101 -27.53 30.64 -34.34
CA GLN A 101 -27.05 29.58 -33.45
C GLN A 101 -25.81 28.85 -33.99
N GLN A 102 -25.72 28.62 -35.30
CA GLN A 102 -24.52 28.04 -35.91
C GLN A 102 -23.32 28.99 -35.84
N GLN A 103 -23.51 30.29 -36.03
CA GLN A 103 -22.44 31.28 -35.88
C GLN A 103 -21.98 31.44 -34.42
N GLN A 104 -22.88 31.36 -33.44
CA GLN A 104 -22.50 31.36 -32.02
C GLN A 104 -21.74 30.10 -31.59
N GLN A 105 -22.10 28.92 -32.12
CA GLN A 105 -21.34 27.69 -31.87
C GLN A 105 -19.95 27.71 -32.50
N GLN A 106 -19.80 28.26 -33.71
CA GLN A 106 -18.49 28.42 -34.35
C GLN A 106 -17.60 29.44 -33.62
N GLN A 107 -18.17 30.54 -33.10
CA GLN A 107 -17.42 31.51 -32.29
C GLN A 107 -17.01 30.95 -30.92
N GLN A 108 -17.83 30.12 -30.28
CA GLN A 108 -17.45 29.44 -29.03
C GLN A 108 -16.34 28.39 -29.25
N GLN A 109 -16.38 27.65 -30.36
CA GLN A 109 -15.31 26.71 -30.72
C GLN A 109 -13.99 27.44 -31.06
N GLN A 110 -14.05 28.59 -31.75
CA GLN A 110 -12.85 29.41 -32.00
C GLN A 110 -12.28 30.04 -30.72
N GLN A 111 -13.12 30.50 -29.78
CA GLN A 111 -12.64 31.03 -28.50
C GLN A 111 -12.01 29.95 -27.60
N GLN A 112 -12.58 28.73 -27.57
CA GLN A 112 -11.91 27.59 -26.91
C GLN A 112 -10.57 27.26 -27.58
N HIS A 113 -10.50 27.26 -28.91
CA HIS A 113 -9.27 26.92 -29.64
C HIS A 113 -8.15 27.98 -29.47
N VAL A 114 -8.51 29.26 -29.28
CA VAL A 114 -7.56 30.34 -29.00
C VAL A 114 -7.11 30.34 -27.53
N GLN A 115 -7.99 30.00 -26.59
CA GLN A 115 -7.64 29.93 -25.17
C GLN A 115 -6.73 28.73 -24.84
N THR A 116 -6.89 27.60 -25.54
CA THR A 116 -5.96 26.46 -25.44
C THR A 116 -4.58 26.80 -26.05
N LYS A 117 -4.53 27.65 -27.08
CA LYS A 117 -3.27 28.03 -27.74
C LYS A 117 -2.44 29.04 -26.93
N CYS A 118 -3.08 29.94 -26.17
CA CYS A 118 -2.38 30.92 -25.34
C CYS A 118 -1.86 30.37 -23.99
N LEU A 119 -2.27 29.17 -23.57
CA LEU A 119 -1.79 28.52 -22.34
C LEU A 119 -0.52 27.68 -22.55
N ASP A 120 -0.19 27.32 -23.79
CA ASP A 120 1.00 26.51 -24.11
C ASP A 120 2.29 27.35 -24.27
N ASP A 121 2.20 28.66 -24.47
CA ASP A 121 3.36 29.48 -24.87
C ASP A 121 4.17 30.07 -23.68
N ASN A 122 3.86 29.75 -22.42
CA ASN A 122 4.52 30.38 -21.25
C ASN A 122 5.18 29.43 -20.24
N LEU A 123 5.35 28.16 -20.58
CA LEU A 123 6.18 27.23 -19.80
C LEU A 123 7.34 26.77 -20.69
N GLY A 124 8.55 27.19 -20.34
CA GLY A 124 9.78 26.92 -21.08
C GLY A 124 10.15 25.43 -21.16
N TYR A 125 9.40 24.67 -21.96
CA TYR A 125 9.67 23.29 -22.33
C TYR A 125 10.32 23.26 -23.72
N LYS A 126 11.62 23.02 -23.77
CA LYS A 126 12.31 22.68 -25.01
C LYS A 126 12.65 21.19 -25.08
N GLU A 127 12.07 20.57 -26.10
CA GLU A 127 12.65 19.56 -27.00
C GLU A 127 12.72 18.07 -26.60
N GLU A 128 12.68 17.62 -25.34
CA GLU A 128 12.80 16.17 -25.08
C GLU A 128 11.51 15.34 -25.35
N ASN A 129 10.34 15.98 -25.48
CA ASN A 129 9.06 15.30 -25.77
C ASN A 129 8.68 15.28 -27.26
N ALA A 130 9.46 15.90 -28.15
CA ALA A 130 9.16 15.92 -29.58
C ALA A 130 9.26 14.52 -30.19
N VAL A 131 10.26 13.73 -29.80
CA VAL A 131 10.46 12.35 -30.29
C VAL A 131 9.29 11.44 -29.88
N TYR A 132 8.76 11.60 -28.67
CA TYR A 132 7.64 10.80 -28.17
C TYR A 132 6.33 11.15 -28.88
N LYS A 133 6.09 12.44 -29.15
CA LYS A 133 4.91 12.90 -29.90
C LYS A 133 4.98 12.47 -31.37
N GLU A 134 6.14 12.57 -32.01
CA GLU A 134 6.34 12.13 -33.40
C GLU A 134 6.18 10.61 -33.55
N LEU A 135 6.64 9.81 -32.58
CA LEU A 135 6.45 8.35 -32.58
C LEU A 135 4.99 7.94 -32.43
N ILE A 136 4.22 8.64 -31.58
CA ILE A 136 2.78 8.39 -31.44
C ILE A 136 2.05 8.79 -32.72
N LYS A 137 2.35 9.96 -33.28
CA LYS A 137 1.75 10.43 -34.53
C LYS A 137 2.05 9.51 -35.71
N ALA A 138 3.30 9.04 -35.81
CA ALA A 138 3.70 8.07 -36.83
C ALA A 138 3.01 6.72 -36.64
N LYS A 139 2.79 6.29 -35.39
CA LYS A 139 2.06 5.06 -35.06
C LYS A 139 0.57 5.19 -35.38
N GLU A 140 -0.06 6.33 -35.11
CA GLU A 140 -1.44 6.63 -35.48
C GLU A 140 -1.63 6.70 -37.00
N LEU A 141 -0.65 7.26 -37.74
CA LEU A 141 -0.66 7.32 -39.21
C LEU A 141 -0.44 5.95 -39.89
N LEU A 142 0.19 5.00 -39.21
CA LEU A 142 0.45 3.64 -39.72
C LEU A 142 -0.63 2.62 -39.34
N MET A 143 -1.61 3.00 -38.51
CA MET A 143 -2.70 2.11 -38.15
C MET A 143 -3.81 2.15 -39.22
N PRO A 144 -4.26 1.00 -39.74
CA PRO A 144 -5.36 0.95 -40.70
C PRO A 144 -6.64 1.47 -40.06
N ALA A 145 -7.43 2.25 -40.82
CA ALA A 145 -8.59 3.04 -40.37
C ALA A 145 -9.76 2.26 -39.71
N ASN A 146 -9.63 0.94 -39.53
CA ASN A 146 -10.61 0.08 -38.88
C ASN A 146 -10.17 -0.45 -37.51
N ILE A 147 -9.01 -0.01 -36.99
CA ILE A 147 -8.57 -0.35 -35.63
C ILE A 147 -8.71 0.92 -34.77
N THR A 148 -9.92 1.17 -34.27
CA THR A 148 -10.08 2.01 -33.08
C THR A 148 -9.29 1.35 -31.94
N GLU A 149 -8.70 2.12 -31.02
CA GLU A 149 -8.04 1.56 -29.82
C GLU A 149 -8.94 0.62 -28.99
N GLU A 150 -10.25 0.63 -29.26
CA GLU A 150 -11.25 -0.32 -28.74
C GLU A 150 -11.14 -1.76 -29.26
N THR A 151 -10.43 -2.03 -30.37
CA THR A 151 -10.37 -3.37 -31.00
C THR A 151 -9.01 -4.08 -30.88
N LEU A 152 -8.13 -3.62 -29.99
CA LEU A 152 -7.20 -4.55 -29.35
C LEU A 152 -8.03 -5.33 -28.33
N ASP A 153 -8.46 -6.54 -28.69
CA ASP A 153 -9.05 -7.50 -27.77
C ASP A 153 -8.26 -7.49 -26.46
N ARG A 154 -8.79 -6.83 -25.42
CA ARG A 154 -8.41 -7.13 -24.06
C ARG A 154 -8.98 -8.52 -23.83
N GLU A 155 -8.26 -9.56 -24.24
CA GLU A 155 -8.57 -10.90 -23.78
C GLU A 155 -8.75 -10.80 -22.26
N GLU A 156 -9.98 -11.01 -21.81
CA GLU A 156 -10.33 -10.88 -20.39
C GLU A 156 -9.42 -11.86 -19.63
N HIS A 157 -8.50 -11.33 -18.83
CA HIS A 157 -7.50 -12.17 -18.18
C HIS A 157 -8.19 -13.15 -17.23
N GLN A 158 -8.19 -14.43 -17.60
CA GLN A 158 -8.71 -15.51 -16.77
C GLN A 158 -7.61 -16.04 -15.83
N PRO A 159 -7.67 -15.73 -14.52
CA PRO A 159 -6.64 -16.17 -13.58
C PRO A 159 -6.68 -17.69 -13.40
N LYS A 160 -5.54 -18.35 -13.53
CA LYS A 160 -5.40 -19.80 -13.28
C LYS A 160 -4.88 -20.06 -11.88
N ILE A 161 -5.33 -21.15 -11.26
CA ILE A 161 -4.83 -21.58 -9.95
C ILE A 161 -3.43 -22.18 -10.12
N ARG A 162 -2.50 -21.67 -9.32
CA ARG A 162 -1.18 -22.24 -9.11
C ARG A 162 -1.26 -23.23 -7.95
N TRP A 163 -1.53 -24.49 -8.27
CA TRP A 163 -1.86 -25.53 -7.29
C TRP A 163 -0.85 -25.69 -6.16
N LEU A 164 0.45 -25.57 -6.45
CA LEU A 164 1.50 -25.69 -5.42
C LEU A 164 1.45 -24.54 -4.41
N ASP A 165 1.18 -23.31 -4.87
CA ASP A 165 1.03 -22.17 -3.97
C ASP A 165 -0.26 -22.28 -3.16
N LEU A 166 -1.35 -22.76 -3.78
CA LEU A 166 -2.59 -23.04 -3.05
C LEU A 166 -2.37 -24.10 -1.97
N MET A 167 -1.69 -25.21 -2.28
CA MET A 167 -1.34 -26.24 -1.31
C MET A 167 -0.46 -25.70 -0.18
N ALA A 168 0.49 -24.81 -0.48
CA ALA A 168 1.31 -24.15 0.53
C ALA A 168 0.46 -23.26 1.45
N GLN A 169 -0.47 -22.47 0.88
CA GLN A 169 -1.40 -21.66 1.67
C GLN A 169 -2.31 -22.55 2.54
N LEU A 170 -2.86 -23.64 1.99
CA LEU A 170 -3.68 -24.58 2.75
C LEU A 170 -2.88 -25.23 3.89
N PHE A 171 -1.65 -25.66 3.64
CA PHE A 171 -0.77 -26.22 4.66
C PHE A 171 -0.55 -25.22 5.81
N LEU A 172 -0.22 -23.97 5.48
CA LEU A 172 0.02 -22.93 6.49
C LEU A 172 -1.24 -22.57 7.28
N HIS A 173 -2.41 -22.50 6.64
CA HIS A 173 -3.65 -22.10 7.31
C HIS A 173 -4.26 -23.24 8.13
N VAL A 174 -4.36 -24.45 7.57
CA VAL A 174 -4.82 -25.64 8.31
C VAL A 174 -3.85 -25.99 9.44
N GLY A 175 -2.55 -25.97 9.14
CA GLY A 175 -1.49 -26.13 10.12
C GLY A 175 -1.51 -25.04 11.20
N GLY A 176 -1.87 -23.82 10.84
CA GLY A 176 -2.01 -22.70 11.76
C GLY A 176 -3.17 -22.88 12.73
N LEU A 177 -4.33 -23.36 12.27
CA LEU A 177 -5.45 -23.73 13.12
C LEU A 177 -5.08 -24.87 14.09
N TYR A 178 -4.36 -25.88 13.60
CA TYR A 178 -3.88 -26.97 14.44
C TYR A 178 -2.85 -26.49 15.47
N GLY A 179 -1.91 -25.64 15.08
CA GLY A 179 -0.96 -25.01 16.01
C GLY A 179 -1.67 -24.15 17.06
N PHE A 180 -2.72 -23.42 16.69
CA PHE A 180 -3.54 -22.66 17.64
C PHE A 180 -4.23 -23.57 18.66
N TYR A 181 -4.78 -24.70 18.21
CA TYR A 181 -5.30 -25.72 19.13
C TYR A 181 -4.22 -26.25 20.09
N LEU A 182 -3.01 -26.54 19.59
CA LEU A 182 -1.90 -27.02 20.42
C LEU A 182 -1.38 -25.98 21.41
N LEU A 183 -1.56 -24.68 21.12
CA LEU A 183 -1.10 -23.58 21.97
C LEU A 183 -1.70 -23.64 23.38
N PHE A 184 -2.95 -24.11 23.51
CA PHE A 184 -3.63 -24.24 24.81
C PHE A 184 -3.00 -25.29 25.75
N SER A 185 -2.15 -26.17 25.21
CA SER A 185 -1.42 -27.20 25.95
C SER A 185 0.09 -26.96 25.93
N ALA A 186 0.55 -25.82 25.42
CA ALA A 186 1.96 -25.47 25.31
C ALA A 186 2.50 -24.87 26.62
N LYS A 187 3.82 -24.94 26.81
CA LYS A 187 4.46 -24.26 27.95
C LYS A 187 4.32 -22.74 27.80
N LEU A 188 4.23 -22.02 28.93
CA LEU A 188 4.14 -20.55 28.93
C LEU A 188 5.29 -19.88 28.16
N LEU A 189 6.52 -20.40 28.28
CA LEU A 189 7.66 -19.89 27.53
C LEU A 189 7.49 -20.02 26.01
N THR A 190 6.84 -21.08 25.53
CA THR A 190 6.51 -21.25 24.10
C THR A 190 5.53 -20.16 23.64
N PHE A 191 4.52 -19.84 24.45
CA PHE A 191 3.58 -18.75 24.16
C PHE A 191 4.28 -17.37 24.10
N LEU A 192 5.12 -17.05 25.09
CA LEU A 192 5.89 -15.80 25.10
C LEU A 192 6.87 -15.72 23.92
N TRP A 193 7.50 -16.85 23.57
CA TRP A 193 8.39 -16.94 22.43
C TRP A 193 7.68 -16.64 21.10
N VAL A 194 6.47 -17.17 20.88
CA VAL A 194 5.65 -16.81 19.71
C VAL A 194 5.43 -15.30 19.62
N ILE A 195 5.04 -14.66 20.73
CA ILE A 195 4.80 -13.21 20.76
C ILE A 195 6.06 -12.44 20.36
N VAL A 196 7.20 -12.77 20.97
CA VAL A 196 8.49 -12.14 20.66
C VAL A 196 8.81 -12.30 19.18
N ILE A 197 8.69 -13.51 18.64
CA ILE A 197 9.01 -13.79 17.24
C ILE A 197 8.07 -13.04 16.27
N ILE A 198 6.78 -12.92 16.58
CA ILE A 198 5.83 -12.10 15.79
C ILE A 198 6.29 -10.63 15.78
N TRP A 199 6.59 -10.06 16.93
CA TRP A 199 6.98 -8.65 17.04
C TRP A 199 8.29 -8.35 16.31
N VAL A 200 9.34 -9.14 16.54
CA VAL A 200 10.65 -8.91 15.91
C VAL A 200 10.58 -9.12 14.40
N SER A 201 9.81 -10.10 13.92
CA SER A 201 9.63 -10.32 12.48
C SER A 201 8.78 -9.22 11.83
N GLY A 202 7.77 -8.70 12.54
CA GLY A 202 7.01 -7.51 12.14
C GLY A 202 7.88 -6.26 12.00
N ILE A 203 8.86 -6.05 12.89
CA ILE A 203 9.87 -4.97 12.72
C ILE A 203 10.70 -5.19 11.45
N GLY A 204 11.08 -6.43 11.14
CA GLY A 204 11.78 -6.77 9.89
C GLY A 204 10.98 -6.38 8.64
N ILE A 205 9.67 -6.62 8.63
CA ILE A 205 8.77 -6.20 7.53
C ILE A 205 8.70 -4.67 7.48
N THR A 206 8.30 -4.05 8.59
CA THR A 206 7.89 -2.63 8.62
C THR A 206 9.09 -1.67 8.57
N ALA A 207 10.08 -1.83 9.45
CA ALA A 207 11.28 -0.98 9.44
C ALA A 207 12.22 -1.34 8.29
N GLY A 208 12.29 -2.61 7.89
CA GLY A 208 13.19 -3.12 6.86
C GLY A 208 12.58 -3.11 5.46
N ALA A 209 11.86 -4.18 5.11
CA ALA A 209 11.30 -4.36 3.77
C ALA A 209 10.53 -3.14 3.27
N HIS A 210 9.65 -2.60 4.11
CA HIS A 210 8.76 -1.52 3.77
C HIS A 210 9.44 -0.14 3.79
N ARG A 211 9.71 0.41 4.98
CA ARG A 211 10.14 1.82 5.11
C ARG A 211 11.56 2.06 4.58
N LEU A 212 12.47 1.10 4.75
CA LEU A 212 13.87 1.23 4.31
C LEU A 212 14.04 0.85 2.84
N TRP A 213 13.80 -0.41 2.49
CA TRP A 213 14.12 -0.92 1.15
C TRP A 213 13.08 -0.56 0.08
N SER A 214 11.78 -0.59 0.39
CA SER A 214 10.77 -0.17 -0.60
C SER A 214 10.75 1.33 -0.80
N HIS A 215 10.72 2.12 0.28
CA HIS A 215 10.43 3.55 0.22
C HIS A 215 11.63 4.49 0.37
N LYS A 216 12.79 4.00 0.80
CA LYS A 216 14.00 4.81 1.06
C LYS A 216 13.72 5.98 2.03
N SER A 217 12.84 5.77 3.00
CA SER A 217 12.39 6.83 3.92
C SER A 217 13.44 7.23 4.96
N TYR A 218 14.45 6.39 5.18
CA TYR A 218 15.62 6.66 6.03
C TYR A 218 16.83 5.86 5.54
N ASN A 219 18.02 6.17 6.07
CA ASN A 219 19.23 5.38 5.82
C ASN A 219 19.61 4.56 7.06
N ALA A 220 20.13 3.37 6.84
CA ALA A 220 20.54 2.44 7.90
C ALA A 220 22.03 2.10 7.78
N SER A 221 22.71 1.99 8.92
CA SER A 221 24.09 1.47 8.99
C SER A 221 24.13 0.01 8.50
N LEU A 222 25.33 -0.49 8.19
CA LEU A 222 25.50 -1.90 7.79
C LEU A 222 24.94 -2.85 8.86
N THR A 223 25.24 -2.59 10.14
CA THR A 223 24.74 -3.38 11.28
C THR A 223 23.23 -3.42 11.32
N LEU A 224 22.56 -2.26 11.17
CA LEU A 224 21.10 -2.21 11.17
C LEU A 224 20.51 -2.92 9.96
N ARG A 225 21.10 -2.79 8.78
CA ARG A 225 20.65 -3.52 7.58
C ARG A 225 20.75 -5.03 7.74
N ILE A 226 21.85 -5.53 8.30
CA ILE A 226 22.01 -6.97 8.58
C ILE A 226 20.97 -7.45 9.60
N LEU A 227 20.75 -6.68 10.67
CA LEU A 227 19.72 -7.00 11.66
C LEU A 227 18.33 -7.05 11.02
N LEU A 228 17.93 -6.01 10.28
CA LEU A 228 16.63 -5.95 9.62
C LEU A 228 16.46 -7.07 8.58
N MET A 229 17.53 -7.46 7.89
CA MET A 229 17.50 -8.56 6.92
C MET A 229 17.26 -9.89 7.63
N PHE A 230 17.92 -10.13 8.76
CA PHE A 230 17.68 -11.30 9.60
C PHE A 230 16.24 -11.32 10.13
N LEU A 231 15.76 -10.22 10.70
CA LEU A 231 14.40 -10.09 11.21
C LEU A 231 13.33 -10.28 10.11
N PHE A 232 13.57 -9.71 8.92
CA PHE A 232 12.67 -9.88 7.78
C PHE A 232 12.69 -11.32 7.25
N THR A 233 13.85 -11.99 7.29
CA THR A 233 13.94 -13.41 6.96
C THR A 233 13.09 -14.25 7.90
N ILE A 234 13.06 -13.96 9.21
CA ILE A 234 12.15 -14.66 10.15
C ILE A 234 10.69 -14.51 9.72
N ALA A 235 10.30 -13.36 9.17
CA ALA A 235 8.95 -13.10 8.67
C ALA A 235 8.60 -13.94 7.43
N GLY A 236 9.58 -14.39 6.64
CA GLY A 236 9.40 -15.37 5.57
C GLY A 236 8.64 -14.90 4.33
N GLN A 237 8.42 -13.60 4.16
CA GLN A 237 7.65 -13.02 3.04
C GLN A 237 8.51 -12.79 1.79
N ARG A 238 9.20 -13.82 1.29
CA ARG A 238 10.22 -13.74 0.21
C ARG A 238 11.43 -12.88 0.59
N ASP A 239 12.37 -12.73 -0.34
CA ASP A 239 13.54 -11.87 -0.18
C ASP A 239 13.17 -10.38 -0.31
N ALA A 240 13.95 -9.51 0.35
CA ALA A 240 13.67 -8.07 0.43
C ALA A 240 13.61 -7.40 -0.95
N TYR A 241 14.39 -7.86 -1.93
CA TYR A 241 14.34 -7.35 -3.29
C TYR A 241 12.98 -7.64 -3.94
N THR A 242 12.52 -8.89 -3.90
CA THR A 242 11.26 -9.29 -4.51
C THR A 242 10.07 -8.61 -3.81
N TRP A 243 10.10 -8.54 -2.48
CA TRP A 243 9.07 -7.87 -1.70
C TRP A 243 9.00 -6.38 -2.05
N ALA A 244 10.15 -5.70 -2.10
CA ALA A 244 10.20 -4.28 -2.43
C ALA A 244 9.78 -3.98 -3.88
N LEU A 245 10.12 -4.85 -4.83
CA LEU A 245 9.64 -4.74 -6.20
C LEU A 245 8.10 -4.78 -6.25
N ASP A 246 7.49 -5.82 -5.66
CA ASP A 246 6.03 -5.95 -5.65
C ASP A 246 5.36 -4.77 -4.92
N HIS A 247 5.96 -4.27 -3.84
CA HIS A 247 5.46 -3.12 -3.09
C HIS A 247 5.57 -1.79 -3.87
N ARG A 248 6.67 -1.56 -4.58
CA ARG A 248 6.83 -0.36 -5.43
C ARG A 248 5.81 -0.35 -6.56
N ILE A 249 5.56 -1.50 -7.17
CA ILE A 249 4.53 -1.65 -8.21
C ILE A 249 3.16 -1.38 -7.63
N HIS A 250 2.86 -1.95 -6.46
CA HIS A 250 1.60 -1.71 -5.76
C HIS A 250 1.36 -0.22 -5.58
N HIS A 251 2.31 0.54 -5.04
CA HIS A 251 2.15 2.00 -4.91
C HIS A 251 2.07 2.75 -6.25
N LYS A 252 2.83 2.34 -7.27
CA LYS A 252 2.89 3.05 -8.56
C LYS A 252 1.58 2.88 -9.36
N PHE A 253 0.95 1.71 -9.21
CA PHE A 253 -0.18 1.28 -10.04
C PHE A 253 -1.36 0.75 -9.21
N SER A 254 -1.51 1.22 -7.98
CA SER A 254 -2.50 0.75 -7.01
C SER A 254 -3.89 0.80 -7.61
N GLU A 255 -4.70 -0.23 -7.33
CA GLU A 255 -6.05 -0.36 -7.85
C GLU A 255 -6.18 -0.40 -9.39
N THR A 256 -5.15 -0.86 -10.07
CA THR A 256 -5.17 -1.21 -11.50
C THR A 256 -4.83 -2.68 -11.71
N ASP A 257 -4.96 -3.18 -12.94
CA ASP A 257 -4.54 -4.55 -13.27
C ASP A 257 -3.01 -4.77 -13.22
N ALA A 258 -2.23 -3.70 -13.03
CA ALA A 258 -0.80 -3.79 -12.77
C ALA A 258 -0.46 -3.89 -11.27
N ASP A 259 -1.43 -3.71 -10.37
CA ASP A 259 -1.25 -3.93 -8.93
C ASP A 259 -1.29 -5.44 -8.59
N PRO A 260 -0.23 -6.01 -7.98
CA PRO A 260 -0.19 -7.42 -7.62
C PRO A 260 -1.36 -7.88 -6.74
N HIS A 261 -1.89 -7.01 -5.89
CA HIS A 261 -2.95 -7.31 -4.93
C HIS A 261 -4.11 -6.30 -5.00
N ASN A 262 -4.45 -5.90 -6.23
CA ASN A 262 -5.54 -4.97 -6.55
C ASN A 262 -6.81 -5.18 -5.70
N ALA A 263 -7.07 -4.24 -4.79
CA ALA A 263 -8.22 -4.25 -3.89
C ALA A 263 -9.58 -4.20 -4.62
N LYS A 264 -9.65 -3.66 -5.85
CA LYS A 264 -10.88 -3.64 -6.66
C LYS A 264 -11.34 -5.03 -7.09
N ARG A 265 -10.46 -6.04 -7.05
CA ARG A 265 -10.81 -7.45 -7.29
C ARG A 265 -11.46 -8.13 -6.07
N GLY A 266 -11.68 -7.38 -5.00
CA GLY A 266 -12.37 -7.82 -3.80
C GLY A 266 -11.44 -8.31 -2.70
N PHE A 267 -12.01 -8.40 -1.50
CA PHE A 267 -11.29 -8.70 -0.26
C PHE A 267 -10.43 -9.97 -0.37
N PHE A 268 -11.00 -11.08 -0.81
CA PHE A 268 -10.31 -12.37 -0.82
C PHE A 268 -9.09 -12.35 -1.76
N PHE A 269 -9.21 -11.69 -2.93
CA PHE A 269 -8.10 -11.55 -3.86
C PHE A 269 -6.95 -10.74 -3.23
N ALA A 270 -7.24 -9.56 -2.70
CA ALA A 270 -6.25 -8.67 -2.09
C ALA A 270 -5.63 -9.23 -0.80
N HIS A 271 -6.40 -10.01 -0.04
CA HIS A 271 -5.94 -10.64 1.19
C HIS A 271 -5.01 -11.82 0.92
N VAL A 272 -5.43 -12.82 0.14
CA VAL A 272 -4.63 -14.06 -0.05
C VAL A 272 -4.68 -14.64 -1.46
N GLY A 273 -5.75 -14.36 -2.22
CA GLY A 273 -5.98 -14.94 -3.54
C GLY A 273 -4.86 -14.66 -4.55
N TRP A 274 -4.27 -13.47 -4.49
CA TRP A 274 -3.17 -13.07 -5.37
C TRP A 274 -1.92 -13.96 -5.27
N LEU A 275 -1.73 -14.69 -4.15
CA LEU A 275 -0.56 -15.54 -3.95
C LEU A 275 -0.61 -16.86 -4.72
N PHE A 276 -1.82 -17.37 -4.98
CA PHE A 276 -2.01 -18.67 -5.62
C PHE A 276 -2.77 -18.59 -6.95
N LEU A 277 -3.05 -17.39 -7.43
CA LEU A 277 -3.52 -17.16 -8.79
C LEU A 277 -2.37 -16.70 -9.67
N THR A 278 -2.45 -16.98 -10.97
CA THR A 278 -1.51 -16.38 -11.93
C THR A 278 -1.65 -14.86 -11.91
N PRO A 279 -0.52 -14.12 -11.85
CA PRO A 279 -0.57 -12.66 -11.88
C PRO A 279 -1.10 -12.18 -13.23
N HIS A 280 -1.77 -11.03 -13.23
CA HIS A 280 -2.22 -10.38 -14.45
C HIS A 280 -1.00 -10.00 -15.33
N PRO A 281 -1.08 -10.11 -16.68
CA PRO A 281 0.03 -9.76 -17.58
C PRO A 281 0.62 -8.37 -17.33
N ASN A 282 -0.24 -7.38 -17.05
CA ASN A 282 0.19 -6.01 -16.73
C ASN A 282 1.11 -5.96 -15.50
N VAL A 283 0.88 -6.79 -14.46
CA VAL A 283 1.82 -6.88 -13.32
C VAL A 283 3.20 -7.30 -13.81
N VAL A 284 3.25 -8.35 -14.65
CA VAL A 284 4.50 -8.91 -15.18
C VAL A 284 5.25 -7.91 -16.07
N GLU A 285 4.52 -7.15 -16.88
CA GLU A 285 5.07 -6.10 -17.72
C GLU A 285 5.62 -4.95 -16.86
N LYS A 286 4.82 -4.43 -15.93
CA LYS A 286 5.22 -3.30 -15.08
C LYS A 286 6.35 -3.63 -14.10
N ARG A 287 6.55 -4.91 -13.74
CA ARG A 287 7.74 -5.34 -12.98
C ARG A 287 9.06 -4.94 -13.65
N LYS A 288 9.10 -4.87 -14.98
CA LYS A 288 10.34 -4.65 -15.75
C LYS A 288 10.77 -3.18 -15.78
N ILE A 289 9.88 -2.26 -15.47
CA ILE A 289 10.12 -0.81 -15.61
C ILE A 289 10.39 -0.11 -14.27
N ILE A 290 10.15 -0.80 -13.14
CA ILE A 290 10.47 -0.26 -11.82
C ILE A 290 11.99 -0.29 -11.63
N ASP A 291 12.55 0.87 -11.27
CA ASP A 291 13.96 0.97 -10.90
C ASP A 291 14.21 0.24 -9.58
N MET A 292 15.14 -0.71 -9.62
CA MET A 292 15.60 -1.50 -8.47
C MET A 292 17.11 -1.37 -8.23
N SER A 293 17.79 -0.47 -8.96
CA SER A 293 19.25 -0.33 -8.96
C SER A 293 19.83 -0.02 -7.58
N ASP A 294 19.04 0.61 -6.71
CA ASP A 294 19.43 0.85 -5.32
C ASP A 294 19.53 -0.43 -4.50
N LEU A 295 18.63 -1.40 -4.70
CA LEU A 295 18.66 -2.68 -3.99
C LEU A 295 19.69 -3.63 -4.60
N GLU A 296 19.92 -3.55 -5.91
CA GLU A 296 21.00 -4.28 -6.59
C GLU A 296 22.39 -3.87 -6.07
N ARG A 297 22.55 -2.60 -5.70
CA ARG A 297 23.77 -2.06 -5.06
C ARG A 297 23.86 -2.38 -3.57
N ASP A 298 22.81 -2.86 -2.91
CA ASP A 298 22.85 -3.24 -1.50
C ASP A 298 23.32 -4.70 -1.33
N PRO A 299 24.57 -4.95 -0.87
CA PRO A 299 25.08 -6.32 -0.75
C PRO A 299 24.32 -7.15 0.28
N VAL A 300 23.67 -6.53 1.28
CA VAL A 300 22.89 -7.25 2.29
C VAL A 300 21.61 -7.82 1.67
N VAL A 301 20.93 -7.03 0.85
CA VAL A 301 19.72 -7.45 0.13
C VAL A 301 20.06 -8.54 -0.88
N MET A 302 21.13 -8.36 -1.65
CA MET A 302 21.55 -9.33 -2.65
C MET A 302 22.08 -10.63 -2.03
N PHE A 303 22.75 -10.56 -0.88
CA PHE A 303 23.10 -11.75 -0.08
C PHE A 303 21.85 -12.51 0.35
N GLN A 304 20.86 -11.82 0.94
CA GLN A 304 19.61 -12.45 1.36
C GLN A 304 18.91 -13.12 0.18
N ARG A 305 18.80 -12.42 -0.95
CA ARG A 305 18.19 -12.96 -2.18
C ARG A 305 18.89 -14.22 -2.67
N ARG A 306 20.23 -14.24 -2.69
CA ARG A 306 21.02 -15.39 -3.16
C ARG A 306 20.84 -16.62 -2.27
N TRP A 307 20.72 -16.41 -0.97
CA TRP A 307 20.66 -17.45 0.06
C TRP A 307 19.27 -17.59 0.71
N PHE A 308 18.22 -17.06 0.08
CA PHE A 308 16.92 -16.93 0.72
C PHE A 308 16.36 -18.29 1.19
N ILE A 309 16.47 -19.33 0.36
CA ILE A 309 15.92 -20.66 0.69
C ILE A 309 16.55 -21.25 1.97
N PRO A 310 17.89 -21.38 2.10
CA PRO A 310 18.49 -21.85 3.34
C PRO A 310 18.26 -20.89 4.51
N LEU A 311 18.31 -19.57 4.27
CA LEU A 311 18.03 -18.58 5.31
C LEU A 311 16.60 -18.68 5.84
N PHE A 312 15.61 -18.91 4.98
CA PHE A 312 14.21 -19.15 5.35
C PHE A 312 14.07 -20.43 6.17
N ALA A 313 14.67 -21.53 5.71
CA ALA A 313 14.64 -22.81 6.43
C ALA A 313 15.23 -22.67 7.84
N ILE A 314 16.32 -21.93 7.99
CA ILE A 314 16.97 -21.73 9.30
C ILE A 314 16.22 -20.69 10.14
N CYS A 315 15.97 -19.50 9.62
CA CYS A 315 15.48 -18.37 10.41
C CYS A 315 13.96 -18.37 10.60
N SER A 316 13.20 -18.81 9.60
CA SER A 316 11.73 -18.83 9.68
C SER A 316 11.22 -20.14 10.26
N ILE A 317 11.91 -21.26 10.06
CA ILE A 317 11.47 -22.59 10.55
C ILE A 317 12.34 -23.09 11.70
N GLY A 318 13.64 -23.27 11.46
CA GLY A 318 14.59 -23.89 12.37
C GLY A 318 14.68 -23.18 13.72
N LEU A 319 15.18 -21.94 13.75
CA LEU A 319 15.37 -21.17 14.97
C LEU A 319 14.08 -21.08 15.80
N PRO A 320 12.92 -20.71 15.23
CA PRO A 320 11.70 -20.59 16.03
C PRO A 320 11.18 -21.91 16.58
N ALA A 321 11.36 -23.04 15.85
CA ALA A 321 10.89 -24.35 16.29
C ALA A 321 11.89 -25.10 17.20
N LEU A 322 13.20 -24.94 16.97
CA LEU A 322 14.23 -25.66 17.72
C LEU A 322 14.53 -25.03 19.07
N ILE A 323 14.44 -23.70 19.20
CA ILE A 323 14.72 -23.01 20.48
C ILE A 323 13.79 -23.52 21.60
N PRO A 324 12.46 -23.57 21.43
CA PRO A 324 11.57 -24.09 22.48
C PRO A 324 11.82 -25.54 22.84
N TRP A 325 12.18 -26.36 21.85
CA TRP A 325 12.50 -27.76 22.06
C TRP A 325 13.80 -27.93 22.87
N LEU A 326 14.85 -27.17 22.54
CA LEU A 326 16.16 -27.31 23.17
C LEU A 326 16.28 -26.59 24.52
N GLN A 327 15.63 -25.43 24.68
CA GLN A 327 15.89 -24.54 25.83
C GLN A 327 14.94 -24.75 27.01
N TRP A 328 13.71 -25.19 26.74
CA TRP A 328 12.73 -25.44 27.80
C TRP A 328 11.90 -26.70 27.56
N ASP A 329 12.46 -27.64 26.78
CA ASP A 329 11.92 -29.01 26.61
C ASP A 329 10.46 -29.03 26.13
N GLU A 330 10.09 -28.12 25.22
CA GLU A 330 8.81 -28.22 24.52
C GLU A 330 8.83 -29.41 23.55
N SER A 331 7.71 -30.08 23.34
CA SER A 331 7.64 -31.13 22.31
C SER A 331 8.01 -30.55 20.94
N LEU A 332 8.96 -31.16 20.23
CA LEU A 332 9.37 -30.72 18.90
C LEU A 332 8.16 -30.62 17.94
N TRP A 333 7.21 -31.54 18.06
CA TRP A 333 5.96 -31.50 17.29
C TRP A 333 5.13 -30.26 17.60
N ARG A 334 4.87 -29.98 18.89
CA ARG A 334 4.13 -28.77 19.29
C ARG A 334 4.88 -27.52 18.86
N SER A 335 6.18 -27.47 19.10
CA SER A 335 7.01 -26.34 18.75
C SER A 335 6.98 -26.07 17.24
N PHE A 336 7.05 -27.09 16.39
CA PHE A 336 6.93 -26.92 14.95
C PHE A 336 5.57 -26.33 14.53
N TRP A 337 4.45 -26.90 14.99
CA TRP A 337 3.12 -26.43 14.55
C TRP A 337 2.77 -25.05 15.12
N ILE A 338 3.16 -24.76 16.36
CA ILE A 338 2.95 -23.47 17.00
C ILE A 338 3.90 -22.42 16.40
N ASN A 339 5.20 -22.68 16.49
CA ASN A 339 6.19 -21.69 16.14
C ASN A 339 6.40 -21.57 14.66
N PHE A 340 6.30 -22.61 13.82
CA PHE A 340 6.35 -22.38 12.37
C PHE A 340 4.95 -22.05 11.83
N ASN A 341 4.04 -23.02 11.80
CA ASN A 341 2.77 -22.85 11.06
C ASN A 341 1.86 -21.76 11.63
N MET A 342 1.46 -21.85 12.90
CA MET A 342 0.53 -20.88 13.51
C MET A 342 1.11 -19.47 13.51
N ARG A 343 2.31 -19.28 14.06
CA ARG A 343 2.96 -17.96 14.09
C ARG A 343 3.15 -17.37 12.67
N PHE A 344 3.58 -18.18 11.70
CA PHE A 344 3.78 -17.69 10.34
C PHE A 344 2.46 -17.33 9.66
N CYS A 345 1.43 -18.18 9.83
CA CYS A 345 0.07 -17.90 9.37
C CYS A 345 -0.49 -16.60 9.96
N CYS A 346 -0.36 -16.39 11.28
CA CYS A 346 -0.78 -15.14 11.93
C CYS A 346 -0.04 -13.93 11.37
N THR A 347 1.28 -14.02 11.21
CA THR A 347 2.11 -12.92 10.67
C THR A 347 1.72 -12.57 9.23
N LEU A 348 1.43 -13.58 8.40
CA LEU A 348 0.94 -13.38 7.03
C LEU A 348 -0.42 -12.67 7.02
N ASN A 349 -1.40 -13.15 7.79
CA ASN A 349 -2.73 -12.55 7.81
C ASN A 349 -2.71 -11.09 8.33
N VAL A 350 -1.85 -10.79 9.31
CA VAL A 350 -1.63 -9.41 9.78
C VAL A 350 -1.09 -8.52 8.65
N ALA A 351 -0.10 -8.99 7.88
CA ALA A 351 0.39 -8.24 6.73
C ALA A 351 -0.67 -8.10 5.63
N PHE A 352 -1.45 -9.15 5.37
CA PHE A 352 -2.51 -9.15 4.37
C PHE A 352 -3.67 -8.22 4.71
N PHE A 353 -3.92 -7.94 5.99
CA PHE A 353 -4.87 -6.90 6.39
C PHE A 353 -4.48 -5.51 5.90
N VAL A 354 -3.19 -5.22 5.72
CA VAL A 354 -2.74 -3.96 5.13
C VAL A 354 -3.24 -3.88 3.68
N ASN A 355 -3.01 -4.91 2.87
CA ASN A 355 -3.43 -4.94 1.46
C ASN A 355 -4.96 -4.96 1.26
N SER A 356 -5.69 -5.49 2.24
CA SER A 356 -7.14 -5.70 2.13
C SER A 356 -7.93 -4.69 2.98
N VAL A 357 -7.94 -4.86 4.30
CA VAL A 357 -8.71 -3.99 5.20
C VAL A 357 -8.29 -2.52 5.06
N ALA A 358 -6.99 -2.25 4.98
CA ALA A 358 -6.48 -0.88 4.86
C ALA A 358 -6.62 -0.27 3.45
N HIS A 359 -7.26 -0.97 2.50
CA HIS A 359 -7.71 -0.44 1.21
C HIS A 359 -9.25 -0.38 1.07
N MET A 360 -9.99 -0.87 2.07
CA MET A 360 -11.44 -1.07 1.94
C MET A 360 -12.25 -0.38 3.03
N TRP A 361 -11.81 -0.42 4.29
CA TRP A 361 -12.63 0.00 5.43
C TRP A 361 -11.89 0.92 6.41
N GLY A 362 -12.18 2.22 6.32
CA GLY A 362 -11.59 3.24 7.18
C GLY A 362 -11.86 4.66 6.65
N ARG A 363 -11.11 5.63 7.17
CA ARG A 363 -11.24 7.06 6.80
C ARG A 363 -10.18 7.46 5.79
N LYS A 364 -10.41 8.53 5.01
CA LYS A 364 -9.47 9.05 4.01
C LYS A 364 -9.18 10.54 4.22
N PRO A 365 -8.54 10.91 5.34
CA PRO A 365 -8.34 12.32 5.71
C PRO A 365 -7.35 13.07 4.81
N TYR A 366 -6.52 12.40 4.02
CA TYR A 366 -5.48 13.03 3.20
C TYR A 366 -5.81 13.00 1.71
N ASP A 367 -6.39 11.91 1.21
CA ASP A 367 -6.85 11.81 -0.18
C ASP A 367 -8.01 10.81 -0.31
N LYS A 368 -9.21 11.31 -0.60
CA LYS A 368 -10.43 10.50 -0.74
C LYS A 368 -10.51 9.73 -2.07
N ASN A 369 -9.69 10.11 -3.06
CA ASN A 369 -9.76 9.60 -4.43
C ASN A 369 -8.96 8.30 -4.63
N ILE A 370 -8.08 7.98 -3.68
CA ILE A 370 -7.38 6.69 -3.63
C ILE A 370 -8.13 5.71 -2.70
N SER A 371 -7.96 4.40 -2.88
CA SER A 371 -8.60 3.40 -2.00
C SER A 371 -8.03 3.26 -0.59
N PRO A 372 -6.71 3.42 -0.33
CA PRO A 372 -6.11 3.34 1.00
C PRO A 372 -6.84 4.16 2.07
N VAL A 373 -6.97 3.59 3.26
CA VAL A 373 -7.71 4.14 4.39
C VAL A 373 -6.91 4.08 5.69
N GLU A 374 -7.23 4.97 6.62
CA GLU A 374 -6.75 4.91 8.00
C GLU A 374 -7.53 3.86 8.80
N SER A 375 -6.84 2.86 9.33
CA SER A 375 -7.38 1.79 10.15
C SER A 375 -6.57 1.58 11.43
N PRO A 376 -7.04 2.09 12.59
CA PRO A 376 -6.36 1.92 13.88
C PRO A 376 -6.16 0.47 14.30
N MET A 377 -7.10 -0.42 13.93
CA MET A 377 -6.98 -1.86 14.19
C MET A 377 -5.80 -2.47 13.43
N VAL A 378 -5.69 -2.18 12.14
CA VAL A 378 -4.54 -2.64 11.33
C VAL A 378 -3.25 -2.02 11.86
N SER A 379 -3.30 -0.76 12.29
CA SER A 379 -2.12 -0.07 12.85
C SER A 379 -1.61 -0.74 14.13
N PHE A 380 -2.52 -1.17 15.01
CA PHE A 380 -2.17 -1.95 16.20
C PHE A 380 -1.55 -3.31 15.86
N LEU A 381 -2.18 -4.07 14.94
CA LEU A 381 -1.72 -5.41 14.58
C LEU A 381 -0.42 -5.40 13.77
N ALA A 382 -0.29 -4.48 12.82
CA ALA A 382 0.83 -4.35 11.89
C ALA A 382 1.85 -3.28 12.33
N LEU A 383 1.96 -3.02 13.64
CA LEU A 383 2.99 -2.19 14.27
C LEU A 383 3.12 -0.74 13.76
N GLY A 384 2.08 -0.20 13.12
CA GLY A 384 2.04 1.16 12.59
C GLY A 384 1.56 1.30 11.16
N GLU A 385 1.45 0.21 10.40
CA GLU A 385 1.15 0.28 8.95
C GLU A 385 -0.33 0.46 8.59
N GLY A 386 -1.20 0.70 9.58
CA GLY A 386 -2.62 0.94 9.36
C GLY A 386 -2.99 2.38 9.00
N TRP A 387 -2.04 3.32 9.07
CA TRP A 387 -2.23 4.71 8.63
C TRP A 387 -2.03 4.82 7.11
N HIS A 388 -2.83 4.03 6.38
CA HIS A 388 -2.52 3.66 5.01
C HIS A 388 -2.91 4.74 3.99
N ASN A 389 -3.91 5.58 4.29
CA ASN A 389 -4.22 6.75 3.47
C ASN A 389 -3.07 7.77 3.52
N TYR A 390 -2.53 8.03 4.71
CA TYR A 390 -1.35 8.86 4.88
C TYR A 390 -0.17 8.29 4.10
N HIS A 391 0.08 7.00 4.29
CA HIS A 391 1.21 6.32 3.70
C HIS A 391 1.21 6.35 2.17
N HIS A 392 0.07 6.11 1.53
CA HIS A 392 -0.02 6.16 0.07
C HIS A 392 0.06 7.58 -0.50
N VAL A 393 -0.34 8.58 0.27
CA VAL A 393 -0.19 9.99 -0.10
C VAL A 393 1.26 10.45 0.08
N PHE A 394 1.93 10.01 1.13
CA PHE A 394 3.30 10.39 1.47
C PHE A 394 4.21 9.17 1.66
N PRO A 395 4.49 8.39 0.60
CA PRO A 395 5.20 7.11 0.72
C PRO A 395 6.65 7.28 1.19
N TRP A 396 7.22 8.48 1.08
CA TRP A 396 8.58 8.78 1.55
C TRP A 396 8.68 9.08 3.06
N ASP A 397 7.57 9.22 3.77
CA ASP A 397 7.58 9.51 5.21
C ASP A 397 8.00 8.28 6.03
N TYR A 398 9.03 8.42 6.86
CA TYR A 398 9.57 7.30 7.65
C TYR A 398 8.63 6.82 8.76
N LYS A 399 7.69 7.65 9.19
CA LYS A 399 6.72 7.29 10.23
C LYS A 399 5.54 6.52 9.67
N THR A 400 5.25 6.67 8.37
CA THR A 400 4.04 6.14 7.71
C THR A 400 2.72 6.61 8.34
N GLY A 401 2.73 7.66 9.17
CA GLY A 401 1.55 8.29 9.76
C GLY A 401 1.85 9.68 10.33
N GLU A 402 0.83 10.55 10.38
CA GLU A 402 0.97 11.95 10.85
C GLU A 402 1.35 12.03 12.34
N PHE A 403 0.72 11.22 13.19
CA PHE A 403 0.80 11.39 14.64
C PHE A 403 1.99 10.64 15.26
N GLY A 404 2.71 11.33 16.15
CA GLY A 404 3.91 10.81 16.84
C GLY A 404 3.64 9.94 18.07
N ASN A 405 2.43 9.40 18.25
CA ASN A 405 2.15 8.54 19.39
C ASN A 405 2.62 7.10 19.11
N TYR A 406 3.78 6.72 19.67
CA TYR A 406 4.35 5.37 19.49
C TYR A 406 3.39 4.21 19.81
N LYS A 407 2.28 4.46 20.53
CA LYS A 407 1.23 3.50 20.87
C LYS A 407 0.66 2.74 19.67
N LEU A 408 0.49 3.40 18.53
CA LEU A 408 0.00 2.80 17.28
C LEU A 408 1.05 2.94 16.18
N ASN A 409 2.33 2.98 16.54
CA ASN A 409 3.43 3.06 15.60
C ASN A 409 4.75 2.65 16.26
N VAL A 410 4.79 1.39 16.70
CA VAL A 410 5.96 0.81 17.39
C VAL A 410 7.19 0.85 16.49
N THR A 411 7.00 0.66 15.18
CA THR A 411 8.08 0.72 14.19
C THR A 411 8.77 2.08 14.16
N THR A 412 8.02 3.18 14.27
CA THR A 412 8.64 4.52 14.37
C THR A 412 9.49 4.65 15.62
N ALA A 413 9.02 4.14 16.77
CA ALA A 413 9.79 4.15 18.01
C ALA A 413 11.11 3.37 17.86
N PHE A 414 11.07 2.20 17.23
CA PHE A 414 12.25 1.41 16.92
C PHE A 414 13.26 2.18 16.07
N ILE A 415 12.80 2.81 14.97
CA ILE A 415 13.67 3.59 14.08
C ILE A 415 14.27 4.80 14.82
N ASP A 416 13.48 5.48 15.65
CA ASP A 416 13.95 6.63 16.45
C ASP A 416 15.01 6.23 17.48
N ILE A 417 14.85 5.06 18.12
CA ILE A 417 15.86 4.49 19.03
C ILE A 417 17.14 4.17 18.25
N CYS A 418 17.05 3.50 17.10
CA CYS A 418 18.20 3.24 16.24
C CYS A 418 18.89 4.53 15.81
N ALA A 419 18.13 5.60 15.52
CA ALA A 419 18.69 6.89 15.16
C ALA A 419 19.43 7.55 16.34
N LYS A 420 18.90 7.43 17.56
CA LYS A 420 19.57 7.90 18.78
C LYS A 420 20.93 7.24 18.98
N PHE A 421 21.08 5.97 18.59
CA PHE A 421 22.35 5.23 18.63
C PHE A 421 23.21 5.39 17.36
N GLY A 422 22.82 6.27 16.42
CA GLY A 422 23.57 6.48 15.17
C GLY A 422 23.47 5.33 14.16
N LEU A 423 22.60 4.34 14.39
CA LEU A 423 22.36 3.22 13.49
C LEU A 423 21.43 3.58 12.33
N ALA A 424 20.59 4.60 12.50
CA ALA A 424 19.71 5.14 11.47
C ALA A 424 19.93 6.67 11.33
N ASN A 425 19.85 7.19 10.12
CA ASN A 425 19.93 8.63 9.87
C ASN A 425 19.08 9.03 8.65
N GLY A 426 19.02 10.33 8.32
CA GLY A 426 18.31 10.80 7.13
C GLY A 426 16.82 10.43 7.11
N ARG A 427 16.19 10.34 8.29
CA ARG A 427 14.76 10.06 8.46
C ARG A 427 13.96 11.20 7.81
N LYS A 428 13.19 10.88 6.78
CA LYS A 428 12.39 11.84 6.01
C LYS A 428 11.01 11.98 6.63
N LEU A 429 10.66 13.17 7.06
CA LEU A 429 9.36 13.48 7.66
C LEU A 429 8.66 14.51 6.79
N VAL A 430 7.37 14.34 6.55
CA VAL A 430 6.57 15.33 5.81
C VAL A 430 6.32 16.55 6.71
N SER A 431 6.41 17.75 6.14
CA SER A 431 6.13 18.96 6.91
C SER A 431 4.64 19.07 7.26
N CYS A 432 4.34 19.72 8.39
CA CYS A 432 2.96 19.97 8.79
C CYS A 432 2.18 20.79 7.73
N ASP A 433 2.85 21.66 6.99
CA ASP A 433 2.20 22.49 5.98
C ASP A 433 1.85 21.67 4.75
N MET A 434 2.72 20.75 4.30
CA MET A 434 2.41 19.81 3.23
C MET A 434 1.21 18.93 3.60
N ILE A 435 1.20 18.36 4.82
CA ILE A 435 0.09 17.54 5.33
C ILE A 435 -1.22 18.35 5.34
N LYS A 436 -1.20 19.55 5.93
CA LYS A 436 -2.40 20.42 5.99
C LYS A 436 -2.91 20.79 4.61
N ARG A 437 -2.02 21.24 3.71
CA ARG A 437 -2.40 21.59 2.33
C ARG A 437 -3.03 20.41 1.62
N ARG A 438 -2.48 19.21 1.79
CA ARG A 438 -2.99 18.01 1.13
C ARG A 438 -4.35 17.59 1.69
N ALA A 439 -4.49 17.53 3.01
CA ALA A 439 -5.74 17.19 3.67
C ALA A 439 -6.87 18.18 3.33
N LEU A 440 -6.59 19.50 3.33
CA LEU A 440 -7.57 20.53 2.96
C LEU A 440 -8.03 20.43 1.51
N LYS A 441 -7.17 19.96 0.61
CA LYS A 441 -7.48 19.83 -0.81
C LYS A 441 -8.23 18.53 -1.08
N CYS A 442 -7.61 17.39 -0.76
CA CYS A 442 -8.05 16.08 -1.26
C CYS A 442 -8.75 15.22 -0.20
N GLY A 443 -8.77 15.64 1.06
CA GLY A 443 -9.35 14.86 2.15
C GLY A 443 -10.87 14.64 1.99
N ASP A 444 -11.37 13.56 2.59
CA ASP A 444 -12.79 13.18 2.59
C ASP A 444 -13.71 14.10 3.44
N GLY A 445 -13.24 15.28 3.83
CA GLY A 445 -13.98 16.17 4.71
C GLY A 445 -13.91 15.80 6.19
N SER A 446 -13.26 14.69 6.58
CA SER A 446 -12.78 14.54 7.96
C SER A 446 -11.72 15.58 8.35
N ARG A 447 -11.25 16.40 7.37
CA ARG A 447 -10.41 17.62 7.52
C ARG A 447 -10.61 18.77 6.48
N PHE A 448 -11.76 18.90 5.79
CA PHE A 448 -12.18 19.96 4.77
C PHE A 448 -11.69 19.80 3.27
N LEU A 449 -12.26 20.54 2.27
CA LEU A 449 -12.40 20.18 0.81
C LEU A 449 -11.95 21.20 -0.31
N THR A 450 -11.27 20.75 -1.40
CA THR A 450 -11.56 20.91 -2.88
C THR A 450 -10.59 20.13 -3.82
N ASP A 451 -11.12 19.49 -4.88
CA ASP A 451 -10.58 18.31 -5.61
C ASP A 451 -9.61 18.53 -6.82
N GLU A 452 -9.02 19.71 -7.01
CA GLU A 452 -8.28 20.01 -8.26
C GLU A 452 -6.80 19.54 -8.28
N PHE A 453 -6.22 19.24 -7.10
CA PHE A 453 -4.78 18.98 -6.94
C PHE A 453 -4.45 17.57 -6.41
N ALA A 454 -5.38 16.63 -6.51
CA ALA A 454 -5.11 15.24 -6.17
C ALA A 454 -3.96 14.68 -7.03
N HIS A 455 -3.27 13.66 -6.53
CA HIS A 455 -2.15 13.04 -7.24
C HIS A 455 -2.76 12.40 -8.49
N LYS A 456 -2.48 12.99 -9.66
CA LYS A 456 -2.97 12.43 -10.93
C LYS A 456 -2.31 11.07 -11.22
N ASN A 457 -1.05 10.93 -10.77
CA ASN A 457 -0.27 9.70 -10.83
C ASN A 457 0.18 9.33 -9.42
N GLN A 458 0.11 8.05 -9.06
CA GLN A 458 0.60 7.56 -7.78
C GLN A 458 2.13 7.49 -7.76
N VAL A 459 2.71 7.50 -6.56
CA VAL A 459 4.16 7.54 -6.32
C VAL A 459 4.57 6.39 -5.43
N TRP A 460 5.74 5.80 -5.66
CA TRP A 460 6.20 4.65 -4.88
C TRP A 460 7.09 4.99 -3.70
N GLY A 461 7.72 6.17 -3.63
CA GLY A 461 8.64 6.50 -2.53
C GLY A 461 9.63 7.61 -2.86
N TYR A 462 10.70 7.73 -2.06
CA TYR A 462 11.70 8.78 -2.27
C TYR A 462 12.56 8.52 -3.52
N GLY A 463 12.71 9.55 -4.36
CA GLY A 463 13.43 9.47 -5.63
C GLY A 463 12.62 8.85 -6.77
N ASP A 464 11.31 8.68 -6.61
CA ASP A 464 10.41 8.40 -7.73
C ASP A 464 10.41 9.58 -8.72
N LYS A 465 10.45 9.29 -10.02
CA LYS A 465 10.52 10.29 -11.10
C LYS A 465 9.21 11.08 -11.23
N ASP A 466 8.12 10.51 -10.75
CA ASP A 466 6.77 11.11 -10.85
C ASP A 466 6.39 11.92 -9.60
N LEU A 467 7.35 12.21 -8.69
CA LEU A 467 7.12 13.15 -7.60
C LEU A 467 6.82 14.55 -8.14
N LEU A 468 5.88 15.25 -7.50
CA LEU A 468 5.56 16.62 -7.90
C LEU A 468 6.75 17.56 -7.64
N PRO A 469 7.01 18.56 -8.51
CA PRO A 469 8.10 19.51 -8.32
C PRO A 469 8.03 20.26 -6.98
N GLU A 470 6.83 20.57 -6.51
CA GLU A 470 6.61 21.22 -5.20
C GLU A 470 7.06 20.32 -4.04
N ASP A 471 6.70 19.04 -4.09
CA ASP A 471 7.09 18.05 -3.07
C ASP A 471 8.60 17.82 -3.07
N LEU A 472 9.23 17.78 -4.25
CA LEU A 472 10.69 17.70 -4.39
C LEU A 472 11.40 18.93 -3.80
N GLN A 473 10.89 20.13 -4.09
CA GLN A 473 11.46 21.36 -3.52
C GLN A 473 11.38 21.34 -1.99
N GLU A 474 10.30 20.84 -1.42
CA GLU A 474 10.14 20.75 0.02
C GLU A 474 11.03 19.68 0.63
N LEU A 475 11.13 18.49 0.01
CA LEU A 475 12.06 17.44 0.41
C LEU A 475 13.52 17.90 0.38
N ASN A 476 13.89 18.72 -0.60
CA ASN A 476 15.22 19.33 -0.70
C ASN A 476 15.48 20.38 0.38
N LYS A 477 14.43 21.02 0.92
CA LYS A 477 14.55 21.91 2.08
C LYS A 477 14.70 21.12 3.38
N MET A 478 14.12 19.92 3.46
CA MET A 478 14.15 19.05 4.64
C MET A 478 15.42 18.20 4.75
N THR A 479 16.17 18.03 3.66
CA THR A 479 17.46 17.29 3.63
C THR A 479 18.68 18.15 3.93
N LYS A 480 18.51 19.47 4.10
CA LYS A 480 19.51 20.39 4.66
C LYS A 480 19.32 20.50 6.17
#